data_AF-A0AAQ0B555-F1
#
_entry.id   AF-A0AAQ0B555-F1
#
_cell.length_a   1.000
_cell.length_b   1.000
_cell.length_c   1.000
_cell.angle_alpha   90.00
_cell.angle_beta   90.00
_cell.angle_gamma   90.00
#
_symmetry.space_group_name_H-M   'P 1'
#
loop_
_entity.id
_entity.type
_entity.pdbx_description
1 polymer ?
#
loop_
_entity_poly.entity_id
_entity_poly.type
_entity_poly.pdbx_seq_one_letter_code
_entity_poly.pdbx_strand_id
1 'polypeptide(L)'
;MNKRILSTLVLFMIIGCSGKKFICSNNSQFPEPNLIETSNEFLSNKNRSLLNLRDEKNIIAKIKNLTQIGKYEDAIQSVEEILKDRESQELYFEYGVALMKLGRFEEAIVSFHKCAISLFNTTSAAESLFYISECYSRLGDQNRSLQFLQYAVDRGFDDKDRIMKSKNLEKLYETSIWKDNEKKIFTSIIKLSEDDLIGIIRDVGPNSATFYYLCPKNKLVLYKEPDAYYTEREIYYGNWQIEKDGLILNINEKCFASGAGKERETIEGVKTYEKYEFSGCVSEFTKKSKYHFDKTEIASFSRPYYGQLENDATGVGLEFRKFKEIPKQCELDFKPTSIEEITLETK
;
A
#
# COMPACT_ATOMS: atom_id res chain seq x y z
N MET A 1 -29.65 47.15 16.36
CA MET A 1 -28.23 46.79 16.54
C MET A 1 -28.10 45.27 16.44
N ASN A 2 -28.11 44.71 15.22
CA ASN A 2 -26.93 44.29 14.46
C ASN A 2 -25.90 43.48 15.25
N LYS A 3 -26.02 42.14 15.21
CA LYS A 3 -24.88 41.24 14.97
C LYS A 3 -25.32 40.15 14.01
N ARG A 4 -24.80 40.26 12.78
CA ARG A 4 -24.88 39.26 11.71
C ARG A 4 -24.12 38.01 12.16
N ILE A 5 -24.79 36.86 12.19
CA ILE A 5 -24.14 35.55 12.19
C ILE A 5 -23.92 35.21 10.72
N LEU A 6 -22.67 35.18 10.29
CA LEU A 6 -22.28 34.78 8.94
C LEU A 6 -22.51 33.27 8.82
N SER A 7 -23.58 32.90 8.13
CA SER A 7 -23.79 31.56 7.60
C SER A 7 -22.76 31.30 6.49
N THR A 8 -21.89 30.32 6.66
CA THR A 8 -21.17 29.71 5.53
C THR A 8 -21.86 28.40 5.20
N LEU A 9 -23.04 28.53 4.56
CA LEU A 9 -23.59 27.49 3.73
C LEU A 9 -22.65 27.36 2.52
N VAL A 10 -21.83 26.32 2.47
CA VAL A 10 -21.32 25.84 1.18
C VAL A 10 -22.38 24.89 0.66
N LEU A 11 -23.35 25.48 -0.05
CA LEU A 11 -24.36 24.77 -0.81
C LEU A 11 -23.66 24.18 -2.05
N PHE A 12 -23.15 22.95 -1.97
CA PHE A 12 -22.88 22.19 -3.18
C PHE A 12 -24.22 21.72 -3.76
N MET A 13 -24.83 22.57 -4.59
CA MET A 13 -25.72 22.09 -5.65
C MET A 13 -24.86 21.27 -6.61
N ILE A 14 -24.76 19.95 -6.39
CA ILE A 14 -24.43 19.04 -7.48
C ILE A 14 -25.76 18.59 -8.09
N ILE A 15 -26.06 19.27 -9.18
CA ILE A 15 -27.04 18.92 -10.20
C ILE A 15 -26.98 17.41 -10.44
N GLY A 16 -28.13 16.75 -10.31
CA GLY A 16 -28.26 15.35 -10.66
C GLY A 16 -27.77 15.09 -12.09
N CYS A 17 -26.75 14.25 -12.22
CA CYS A 17 -26.45 13.62 -13.49
C CYS A 17 -27.04 12.21 -13.47
N SER A 18 -28.28 12.15 -13.94
CA SER A 18 -28.88 10.95 -14.51
C SER A 18 -27.94 10.29 -15.52
N GLY A 19 -27.66 9.00 -15.32
CA GLY A 19 -27.09 8.03 -16.26
C GLY A 19 -26.24 8.53 -17.44
N LYS A 20 -24.93 8.25 -17.39
CA LYS A 20 -24.15 7.59 -18.46
C LYS A 20 -22.65 7.50 -18.10
N LYS A 21 -22.09 6.29 -18.31
CA LYS A 21 -20.67 5.91 -18.41
C LYS A 21 -19.77 6.17 -17.18
N PHE A 22 -19.67 5.17 -16.31
CA PHE A 22 -18.48 4.95 -15.48
C PHE A 22 -17.90 3.55 -15.75
N ILE A 23 -17.20 3.46 -16.87
CA ILE A 23 -16.10 2.53 -17.08
C ILE A 23 -14.96 3.47 -17.47
N CYS A 24 -13.89 3.51 -16.67
CA CYS A 24 -12.64 4.26 -16.83
C CYS A 24 -12.70 5.41 -17.84
N SER A 25 -12.64 6.66 -17.38
CA SER A 25 -12.37 7.78 -18.29
C SER A 25 -11.10 7.46 -19.09
N ASN A 26 -11.16 7.64 -20.41
CA ASN A 26 -10.02 7.51 -21.34
C ASN A 26 -8.86 8.49 -21.06
N ASN A 27 -8.91 9.23 -19.96
CA ASN A 27 -7.83 10.03 -19.44
C ASN A 27 -7.37 9.32 -18.17
N SER A 28 -6.08 9.00 -18.08
CA SER A 28 -5.36 8.35 -16.96
C SER A 28 -5.47 9.10 -15.62
N GLN A 29 -6.68 9.48 -15.23
CA GLN A 29 -7.03 10.20 -14.01
C GLN A 29 -7.73 9.22 -13.09
N PHE A 30 -7.16 9.11 -11.90
CA PHE A 30 -7.61 8.27 -10.80
C PHE A 30 -9.03 8.67 -10.37
N PRO A 31 -9.87 7.72 -9.94
CA PRO A 31 -11.07 8.07 -9.20
C PRO A 31 -10.62 8.71 -7.87
N GLU A 32 -10.95 9.99 -7.67
CA GLU A 32 -10.73 10.63 -6.38
C GLU A 32 -11.41 9.81 -5.27
N PRO A 33 -10.74 9.58 -4.14
CA PRO A 33 -11.38 8.97 -2.99
C PRO A 33 -12.59 9.81 -2.60
N ASN A 34 -13.80 9.29 -2.85
CA ASN A 34 -15.01 10.00 -2.45
C ASN A 34 -15.14 9.81 -0.95
N LEU A 35 -14.79 10.85 -0.17
CA LEU A 35 -14.93 10.84 1.27
C LEU A 35 -16.42 10.70 1.61
N ILE A 36 -16.79 9.53 2.12
CA ILE A 36 -18.17 9.26 2.51
C ILE A 36 -18.40 9.94 3.86
N GLU A 37 -19.24 10.98 3.84
CA GLU A 37 -19.64 11.68 5.05
C GLU A 37 -20.39 10.74 6.01
N THR A 38 -20.17 10.94 7.31
CA THR A 38 -20.80 10.14 8.35
C THR A 38 -21.07 10.99 9.58
N SER A 39 -22.21 10.71 10.23
CA SER A 39 -22.52 11.25 11.55
C SER A 39 -21.88 10.44 12.69
N ASN A 40 -21.28 9.29 12.38
CA ASN A 40 -20.54 8.49 13.37
C ASN A 40 -19.27 9.25 13.76
N GLU A 41 -19.21 9.68 15.02
CA GLU A 41 -18.14 10.55 15.50
C GLU A 41 -16.77 9.88 15.59
N PHE A 42 -16.70 8.54 15.55
CA PHE A 42 -15.46 7.77 15.52
C PHE A 42 -14.92 7.64 14.10
N LEU A 43 -15.80 7.72 13.12
CA LEU A 43 -15.48 7.68 11.69
C LEU A 43 -15.41 9.07 11.04
N SER A 44 -15.74 10.15 11.77
CA SER A 44 -15.51 11.51 11.29
C SER A 44 -14.04 11.91 11.40
N ASN A 45 -13.59 12.81 10.53
CA ASN A 45 -12.20 13.27 10.51
C ASN A 45 -11.92 14.11 11.78
N LYS A 46 -11.12 13.57 12.70
CA LYS A 46 -10.68 14.25 13.92
C LYS A 46 -9.15 14.17 13.98
N ASN A 47 -8.49 15.26 14.40
CA ASN A 47 -7.04 15.31 14.63
C ASN A 47 -6.66 14.46 15.86
N ARG A 48 -6.61 13.15 15.68
CA ARG A 48 -6.22 12.16 16.69
C ARG A 48 -4.76 11.78 16.50
N SER A 49 -4.12 11.38 17.58
CA SER A 49 -2.74 10.88 17.54
C SER A 49 -2.67 9.44 17.02
N LEU A 50 -1.55 9.03 16.42
CA LEU A 50 -1.38 7.63 15.97
C LEU A 50 -1.27 6.67 17.17
N LEU A 51 -1.85 5.48 17.04
CA LEU A 51 -1.71 4.40 18.02
C LEU A 51 -0.28 3.81 17.99
N ASN A 52 0.25 3.43 19.15
CA ASN A 52 1.56 2.77 19.23
C ASN A 52 1.48 1.32 18.71
N LEU A 53 2.35 0.98 17.76
CA LEU A 53 2.45 -0.33 17.09
C LEU A 53 2.54 -1.53 18.06
N ARG A 54 3.17 -1.37 19.24
CA ARG A 54 3.35 -2.48 20.19
C ARG A 54 2.04 -2.90 20.87
N ASP A 55 1.20 -1.93 21.22
CA ASP A 55 -0.08 -2.18 21.91
C ASP A 55 -1.17 -2.61 20.91
N GLU A 56 -1.06 -2.09 19.69
CA GLU A 56 -2.00 -2.32 18.58
C GLU A 56 -2.22 -3.81 18.27
N LYS A 57 -1.15 -4.61 18.19
CA LYS A 57 -1.26 -6.04 17.85
C LYS A 57 -2.14 -6.84 18.81
N ASN A 58 -1.99 -6.63 20.11
CA ASN A 58 -2.76 -7.34 21.14
C ASN A 58 -4.23 -6.91 21.12
N ILE A 59 -4.47 -5.62 20.91
CA ILE A 59 -5.80 -5.02 20.77
C ILE A 59 -6.52 -5.63 19.57
N ILE A 60 -5.89 -5.66 18.39
CA ILE A 60 -6.47 -6.23 17.17
C ILE A 60 -6.80 -7.70 17.38
N ALA A 61 -5.91 -8.48 17.99
CA ALA A 61 -6.16 -9.89 18.27
C ALA A 61 -7.41 -10.11 19.14
N LYS A 62 -7.60 -9.24 20.16
CA LYS A 62 -8.81 -9.25 21.01
C LYS A 62 -10.07 -8.92 20.19
N ILE A 63 -10.03 -7.89 19.35
CA ILE A 63 -11.18 -7.46 18.54
C ILE A 63 -11.55 -8.54 17.51
N LYS A 64 -10.56 -9.12 16.83
CA LYS A 64 -10.72 -10.28 15.94
C LYS A 64 -11.42 -11.44 16.66
N ASN A 65 -10.99 -11.76 17.89
CA ASN A 65 -11.60 -12.81 18.68
C ASN A 65 -13.08 -12.53 19.00
N LEU A 66 -13.40 -11.32 19.51
CA LEU A 66 -14.78 -10.91 19.81
C LEU A 66 -15.68 -11.04 18.58
N THR A 67 -15.20 -10.60 17.42
CA THR A 67 -15.90 -10.71 16.14
C THR A 67 -16.11 -12.17 15.73
N GLN A 68 -15.09 -13.03 15.88
CA GLN A 68 -15.20 -14.46 15.54
C GLN A 68 -16.23 -15.22 16.38
N ILE A 69 -16.37 -14.87 17.67
CA ILE A 69 -17.35 -15.49 18.57
C ILE A 69 -18.73 -14.82 18.50
N GLY A 70 -18.94 -13.88 17.56
CA GLY A 70 -20.23 -13.24 17.33
C GLY A 70 -20.58 -12.12 18.31
N LYS A 71 -19.64 -11.65 19.12
CA LYS A 71 -19.82 -10.51 20.04
C LYS A 71 -19.44 -9.20 19.35
N TYR A 72 -20.20 -8.85 18.32
CA TYR A 72 -19.87 -7.74 17.45
C TYR A 72 -20.00 -6.38 18.14
N GLU A 73 -21.00 -6.20 19.02
CA GLU A 73 -21.19 -4.98 19.80
C GLU A 73 -20.02 -4.74 20.76
N ASP A 74 -19.53 -5.78 21.44
CA ASP A 74 -18.34 -5.69 22.32
C ASP A 74 -17.07 -5.34 21.51
N ALA A 75 -16.96 -5.88 20.29
CA ALA A 75 -15.86 -5.57 19.38
C ALA A 75 -15.91 -4.10 18.96
N ILE A 76 -17.09 -3.61 18.56
CA ILE A 76 -17.34 -2.20 18.20
C ILE A 76 -16.99 -1.29 19.37
N GLN A 77 -17.52 -1.56 20.57
CA GLN A 77 -17.23 -0.73 21.74
C GLN A 77 -15.72 -0.66 22.02
N SER A 78 -15.02 -1.79 21.92
CA SER A 78 -13.57 -1.84 22.12
C SER A 78 -12.81 -1.00 21.10
N VAL A 79 -13.24 -1.01 19.83
CA VAL A 79 -12.64 -0.17 18.78
C VAL A 79 -12.94 1.31 19.03
N GLU A 80 -14.20 1.66 19.31
CA GLU A 80 -14.63 3.04 19.54
C GLU A 80 -13.91 3.68 20.73
N GLU A 81 -13.66 2.93 21.81
CA GLU A 81 -12.87 3.42 22.95
C GLU A 81 -11.46 3.86 22.57
N ILE A 82 -10.84 3.21 21.58
CA ILE A 82 -9.50 3.54 21.11
C ILE A 82 -9.55 4.65 20.08
N LEU A 83 -10.48 4.54 19.12
CA LEU A 83 -10.70 5.53 18.08
C LEU A 83 -11.24 6.86 18.61
N LYS A 84 -11.54 7.01 19.90
CA LYS A 84 -11.79 8.33 20.52
C LYS A 84 -10.61 9.26 20.36
N ASP A 85 -9.43 8.78 20.75
CA ASP A 85 -8.22 9.59 20.89
C ASP A 85 -7.10 9.19 19.94
N ARG A 86 -7.19 7.98 19.36
CA ARG A 86 -6.13 7.41 18.51
C ARG A 86 -6.64 7.07 17.10
N GLU A 87 -5.75 7.10 16.12
CA GLU A 87 -6.01 6.52 14.79
C GLU A 87 -5.22 5.24 14.58
N SER A 88 -5.86 4.27 13.91
CA SER A 88 -5.24 3.04 13.44
C SER A 88 -5.97 2.53 12.20
N GLN A 89 -5.22 2.30 11.13
CA GLN A 89 -5.73 1.78 9.87
C GLN A 89 -6.32 0.38 10.03
N GLU A 90 -5.63 -0.48 10.78
CA GLU A 90 -6.04 -1.86 11.02
C GLU A 90 -7.28 -1.92 11.94
N LEU A 91 -7.42 -0.98 12.89
CA LEU A 91 -8.65 -0.86 13.67
C LEU A 91 -9.85 -0.40 12.84
N TYR A 92 -9.66 0.49 11.85
CA TYR A 92 -10.75 0.84 10.92
C TYR A 92 -11.21 -0.37 10.10
N PHE A 93 -10.29 -1.27 9.72
CA PHE A 93 -10.67 -2.54 9.08
C PHE A 93 -11.52 -3.42 10.00
N GLU A 94 -11.03 -3.69 11.21
CA GLU A 94 -11.75 -4.53 12.18
C GLU A 94 -13.11 -3.96 12.57
N TYR A 95 -13.20 -2.63 12.70
CA TYR A 95 -14.46 -1.95 12.96
C TYR A 95 -15.45 -2.14 11.81
N GLY A 96 -14.98 -1.99 10.57
CA GLY A 96 -15.78 -2.25 9.37
C GLY A 96 -16.32 -3.69 9.34
N VAL A 97 -15.48 -4.68 9.69
CA VAL A 97 -15.89 -6.09 9.76
C VAL A 97 -17.00 -6.27 10.80
N ALA A 98 -16.82 -5.77 12.02
CA ALA A 98 -17.81 -5.90 13.08
C ALA A 98 -19.14 -5.19 12.73
N LEU A 99 -19.08 -3.98 12.17
CA LEU A 99 -20.25 -3.23 11.69
C LEU A 99 -20.99 -3.97 10.58
N MET A 100 -20.27 -4.51 9.60
CA MET A 100 -20.84 -5.28 8.49
C MET A 100 -21.54 -6.55 9.00
N LYS A 101 -20.96 -7.23 10.00
CA LYS A 101 -21.57 -8.42 10.61
C LYS A 101 -22.85 -8.12 11.38
N LEU A 102 -22.99 -6.91 11.93
CA LEU A 102 -24.25 -6.39 12.49
C LEU A 102 -25.23 -5.85 11.45
N GLY A 103 -24.86 -5.81 10.17
CA GLY A 103 -25.70 -5.26 9.10
C GLY A 103 -25.72 -3.73 9.04
N ARG A 104 -24.82 -3.04 9.77
CA ARG A 104 -24.61 -1.58 9.68
C ARG A 104 -23.72 -1.25 8.48
N PHE A 105 -24.22 -1.53 7.28
CA PHE A 105 -23.43 -1.52 6.04
C PHE A 105 -22.88 -0.13 5.68
N GLU A 106 -23.65 0.92 5.86
CA GLU A 106 -23.25 2.30 5.54
C GLU A 106 -22.04 2.72 6.38
N GLU A 107 -22.06 2.43 7.69
CA GLU A 107 -20.94 2.74 8.59
C GLU A 107 -19.73 1.85 8.31
N ALA A 108 -19.97 0.56 7.99
CA ALA A 108 -18.91 -0.35 7.61
C ALA A 108 -18.16 0.16 6.37
N ILE A 109 -18.88 0.64 5.35
CA ILE A 109 -18.32 1.25 4.15
C ILE A 109 -17.37 2.40 4.52
N VAL A 110 -17.79 3.33 5.38
CA VAL A 110 -16.93 4.46 5.79
C VAL A 110 -15.68 3.99 6.51
N SER A 111 -15.83 3.01 7.40
CA SER A 111 -14.69 2.43 8.14
C SER A 111 -13.68 1.76 7.21
N PHE A 112 -14.14 0.93 6.28
CA PHE A 112 -13.29 0.31 5.27
C PHE A 112 -12.65 1.34 4.34
N HIS A 113 -13.36 2.42 4.01
CA HIS A 113 -12.80 3.51 3.21
C HIS A 113 -11.61 4.16 3.90
N LYS A 114 -11.74 4.45 5.20
CA LYS A 114 -10.62 4.98 6.00
C LYS A 114 -9.43 4.03 6.05
N CYS A 115 -9.67 2.72 6.07
CA CYS A 115 -8.59 1.74 5.97
C CYS A 115 -7.91 1.76 4.58
N ALA A 116 -8.70 1.90 3.51
CA ALA A 116 -8.23 1.79 2.14
C ALA A 116 -7.43 3.01 1.62
N ILE A 117 -7.70 4.22 2.12
CA ILE A 117 -7.05 5.46 1.64
C ILE A 117 -5.69 5.75 2.28
N SER A 118 -5.34 5.08 3.37
CA SER A 118 -4.12 5.37 4.13
C SER A 118 -2.83 5.25 3.29
N LEU A 119 -1.87 6.14 3.56
CA LEU A 119 -0.58 6.29 2.88
C LEU A 119 0.25 5.00 2.83
N PHE A 120 0.13 4.14 3.84
CA PHE A 120 0.87 2.89 3.90
C PHE A 120 0.06 1.74 3.30
N ASN A 121 0.62 1.12 2.26
CA ASN A 121 0.06 -0.08 1.65
C ASN A 121 -0.04 -1.20 2.70
N THR A 122 -1.26 -1.63 2.99
CA THR A 122 -1.51 -2.82 3.82
C THR A 122 -2.36 -3.79 3.02
N THR A 123 -2.20 -5.08 3.28
CA THR A 123 -3.09 -6.13 2.72
C THR A 123 -4.56 -5.80 3.01
N SER A 124 -4.85 -5.20 4.16
CA SER A 124 -6.18 -4.77 4.60
C SER A 124 -6.82 -3.72 3.68
N ALA A 125 -6.05 -2.96 2.89
CA ALA A 125 -6.59 -1.97 1.96
C ALA A 125 -7.35 -2.61 0.78
N ALA A 126 -6.77 -3.64 0.15
CA ALA A 126 -7.44 -4.38 -0.93
C ALA A 126 -8.66 -5.14 -0.40
N GLU A 127 -8.54 -5.75 0.79
CA GLU A 127 -9.66 -6.43 1.45
C GLU A 127 -10.79 -5.47 1.83
N SER A 128 -10.47 -4.25 2.27
CA SER A 128 -11.44 -3.20 2.58
C SER A 128 -12.29 -2.84 1.36
N LEU A 129 -11.67 -2.68 0.20
CA LEU A 129 -12.37 -2.39 -1.05
C LEU A 129 -13.31 -3.54 -1.45
N PHE A 130 -12.87 -4.79 -1.24
CA PHE A 130 -13.72 -5.96 -1.44
C PHE A 130 -14.94 -5.95 -0.49
N TYR A 131 -14.75 -5.64 0.79
CA TYR A 131 -15.87 -5.53 1.73
C TYR A 131 -16.79 -4.34 1.46
N ILE A 132 -16.27 -3.21 0.95
CA ILE A 132 -17.11 -2.10 0.47
C ILE A 132 -18.02 -2.57 -0.66
N SER A 133 -17.48 -3.35 -1.61
CA SER A 133 -18.27 -3.97 -2.68
C SER A 133 -19.38 -4.85 -2.13
N GLU A 134 -19.07 -5.71 -1.15
CA GLU A 134 -20.06 -6.55 -0.48
C GLU A 134 -21.17 -5.72 0.17
N CYS A 135 -20.80 -4.65 0.89
CA CYS A 135 -21.76 -3.77 1.55
C CYS A 135 -22.68 -3.07 0.54
N TYR A 136 -22.14 -2.52 -0.56
CA TYR A 136 -22.96 -1.90 -1.61
C TYR A 136 -23.92 -2.88 -2.28
N SER A 137 -23.48 -4.12 -2.53
CA SER A 137 -24.37 -5.16 -3.06
C SER A 137 -25.53 -5.42 -2.11
N ARG A 138 -25.26 -5.54 -0.79
CA ARG A 138 -26.29 -5.74 0.24
C ARG A 138 -27.30 -4.58 0.29
N LEU A 139 -26.82 -3.35 0.16
CA LEU A 139 -27.63 -2.12 0.10
C LEU A 139 -28.41 -1.95 -1.21
N GLY A 140 -28.10 -2.74 -2.25
CA GLY A 140 -28.81 -2.70 -3.53
C GLY A 140 -28.15 -1.84 -4.60
N ASP A 141 -27.02 -1.19 -4.30
CA ASP A 141 -26.28 -0.38 -5.26
C ASP A 141 -25.25 -1.22 -6.02
N GLN A 142 -25.73 -1.95 -7.02
CA GLN A 142 -24.92 -2.92 -7.77
C GLN A 142 -23.87 -2.26 -8.66
N ASN A 143 -24.09 -1.00 -9.06
CA ASN A 143 -23.10 -0.24 -9.83
C ASN A 143 -21.88 0.07 -8.96
N ARG A 144 -22.10 0.61 -7.75
CA ARG A 144 -21.00 0.85 -6.81
C ARG A 144 -20.36 -0.45 -6.34
N SER A 145 -21.14 -1.50 -6.13
CA SER A 145 -20.60 -2.82 -5.79
C SER A 145 -19.59 -3.31 -6.83
N LEU A 146 -19.97 -3.35 -8.11
CA LEU A 146 -19.04 -3.74 -9.19
C LEU A 146 -17.81 -2.82 -9.25
N GLN A 147 -18.01 -1.51 -9.08
CA GLN A 147 -16.92 -0.53 -9.10
C GLN A 147 -15.89 -0.80 -8.00
N PHE A 148 -16.33 -1.00 -6.76
CA PHE A 148 -15.42 -1.29 -5.64
C PHE A 148 -14.78 -2.67 -5.74
N LEU A 149 -15.46 -3.64 -6.36
CA LEU A 149 -14.85 -4.93 -6.66
C LEU A 149 -13.71 -4.78 -7.66
N GLN A 150 -13.88 -3.97 -8.70
CA GLN A 150 -12.81 -3.65 -9.65
C GLN A 150 -11.64 -2.96 -8.93
N TYR A 151 -11.92 -1.98 -8.06
CA TYR A 151 -10.86 -1.33 -7.27
C TYR A 151 -10.11 -2.31 -6.36
N ALA A 152 -10.80 -3.26 -5.73
CA ALA A 152 -10.16 -4.29 -4.92
C ALA A 152 -9.19 -5.12 -5.77
N VAL A 153 -9.63 -5.57 -6.95
CA VAL A 153 -8.80 -6.36 -7.88
C VAL A 153 -7.61 -5.55 -8.39
N ASP A 154 -7.81 -4.29 -8.75
CA ASP A 154 -6.72 -3.41 -9.18
C ASP A 154 -5.74 -3.09 -8.05
N ARG A 155 -6.19 -3.16 -6.79
CA ARG A 155 -5.38 -3.06 -5.58
C ARG A 155 -4.67 -4.36 -5.21
N GLY A 156 -4.84 -5.44 -5.97
CA GLY A 156 -4.16 -6.73 -5.75
C GLY A 156 -5.00 -7.83 -5.10
N PHE A 157 -6.30 -7.60 -4.87
CA PHE A 157 -7.20 -8.66 -4.39
C PHE A 157 -7.43 -9.71 -5.48
N ASP A 158 -6.95 -10.93 -5.27
CA ASP A 158 -6.91 -11.98 -6.29
C ASP A 158 -7.68 -13.27 -5.92
N ASP A 159 -8.38 -13.28 -4.79
CA ASP A 159 -9.15 -14.43 -4.32
C ASP A 159 -10.48 -14.59 -5.07
N LYS A 160 -10.38 -15.15 -6.29
CA LYS A 160 -11.53 -15.45 -7.16
C LYS A 160 -12.58 -16.32 -6.46
N ASP A 161 -12.14 -17.27 -5.65
CA ASP A 161 -13.03 -18.20 -4.97
C ASP A 161 -13.87 -17.47 -3.93
N ARG A 162 -13.26 -16.57 -3.15
CA ARG A 162 -13.95 -15.73 -2.18
C ARG A 162 -14.93 -14.76 -2.85
N ILE A 163 -14.59 -14.20 -4.01
CA ILE A 163 -15.54 -13.42 -4.82
C ILE A 163 -16.74 -14.31 -5.13
N MET A 164 -16.54 -15.37 -5.93
CA MET A 164 -17.65 -16.19 -6.45
C MET A 164 -18.52 -16.86 -5.39
N LYS A 165 -17.96 -17.15 -4.20
CA LYS A 165 -18.67 -17.80 -3.08
C LYS A 165 -19.25 -16.79 -2.08
N SER A 166 -19.04 -15.49 -2.27
CA SER A 166 -19.57 -14.47 -1.36
C SER A 166 -21.08 -14.39 -1.43
N LYS A 167 -21.74 -14.74 -0.32
CA LYS A 167 -23.18 -14.54 -0.14
C LYS A 167 -23.58 -13.07 -0.18
N ASN A 168 -22.65 -12.16 0.15
CA ASN A 168 -22.95 -10.73 0.15
C ASN A 168 -23.05 -10.16 -1.27
N LEU A 169 -22.52 -10.86 -2.27
CA LEU A 169 -22.56 -10.45 -3.68
C LEU A 169 -23.67 -11.13 -4.50
N GLU A 170 -24.54 -11.93 -3.89
CA GLU A 170 -25.64 -12.63 -4.60
C GLU A 170 -26.50 -11.66 -5.42
N LYS A 171 -26.88 -10.51 -4.85
CA LYS A 171 -27.65 -9.48 -5.56
C LYS A 171 -26.90 -8.90 -6.77
N LEU A 172 -25.58 -8.74 -6.68
CA LEU A 172 -24.75 -8.30 -7.80
C LEU A 172 -24.79 -9.34 -8.93
N TYR A 173 -24.63 -10.62 -8.60
CA TYR A 173 -24.56 -11.72 -9.56
C TYR A 173 -25.84 -11.92 -10.39
N GLU A 174 -26.98 -11.54 -9.84
CA GLU A 174 -28.26 -11.57 -10.54
C GLU A 174 -28.38 -10.51 -11.65
N THR A 175 -27.59 -9.44 -11.58
CA THR A 175 -27.67 -8.31 -12.52
C THR A 175 -27.02 -8.61 -13.88
N SER A 176 -27.47 -7.91 -14.93
CA SER A 176 -26.77 -7.90 -16.22
C SER A 176 -25.40 -7.22 -16.12
N ILE A 177 -25.25 -6.21 -15.25
CA ILE A 177 -23.99 -5.48 -15.04
C ILE A 177 -22.86 -6.43 -14.63
N TRP A 178 -23.14 -7.40 -13.74
CA TRP A 178 -22.17 -8.44 -13.41
C TRP A 178 -21.85 -9.34 -14.61
N LYS A 179 -22.88 -9.89 -15.28
CA LYS A 179 -22.71 -10.81 -16.42
C LYS A 179 -21.86 -10.20 -17.53
N ASP A 180 -22.02 -8.90 -17.76
CA ASP A 180 -21.28 -8.15 -18.79
C ASP A 180 -19.81 -7.88 -18.38
N ASN A 181 -19.47 -7.90 -17.08
CA ASN A 181 -18.16 -7.50 -16.57
C ASN A 181 -17.37 -8.60 -15.85
N GLU A 182 -17.98 -9.73 -15.48
CA GLU A 182 -17.34 -10.83 -14.72
C GLU A 182 -16.02 -11.27 -15.37
N LYS A 183 -16.06 -11.54 -16.68
CA LYS A 183 -14.88 -11.97 -17.42
C LYS A 183 -13.79 -10.90 -17.35
N LYS A 184 -14.16 -9.62 -17.48
CA LYS A 184 -13.23 -8.49 -17.42
C LYS A 184 -12.54 -8.41 -16.06
N ILE A 185 -13.32 -8.48 -14.97
CA ILE A 185 -12.84 -8.49 -13.58
C ILE A 185 -11.81 -9.59 -13.36
N PHE A 186 -12.10 -10.83 -13.78
CA PHE A 186 -11.17 -11.93 -13.57
C PHE A 186 -9.96 -11.91 -14.50
N THR A 187 -10.08 -11.33 -15.69
CA THR A 187 -8.91 -11.09 -16.55
C THR A 187 -8.03 -9.95 -16.05
N SER A 188 -8.58 -9.02 -15.26
CA SER A 188 -7.79 -7.96 -14.63
C SER A 188 -7.06 -8.41 -13.38
N ILE A 189 -7.34 -9.57 -12.80
CA ILE A 189 -6.52 -10.09 -11.69
C ILE A 189 -5.05 -10.14 -12.11
N ILE A 190 -4.20 -9.51 -11.31
CA ILE A 190 -2.78 -9.37 -11.60
C ILE A 190 -2.13 -10.75 -11.57
N LYS A 191 -1.50 -11.12 -12.68
CA LYS A 191 -0.68 -12.33 -12.81
C LYS A 191 0.72 -11.88 -13.14
N LEU A 192 1.60 -11.93 -12.16
CA LEU A 192 2.96 -11.50 -12.32
C LEU A 192 3.77 -12.62 -12.95
N SER A 193 4.51 -12.27 -13.99
CA SER A 193 5.64 -13.05 -14.45
C SER A 193 6.95 -12.39 -14.01
N GLU A 194 8.05 -13.13 -14.09
CA GLU A 194 9.37 -12.56 -13.84
C GLU A 194 9.66 -11.40 -14.80
N ASP A 195 9.29 -11.55 -16.07
CA ASP A 195 9.47 -10.51 -17.10
C ASP A 195 8.71 -9.22 -16.77
N ASP A 196 7.56 -9.31 -16.08
CA ASP A 196 6.78 -8.14 -15.63
C ASP A 196 7.44 -7.39 -14.47
N LEU A 197 8.32 -8.05 -13.72
CA LEU A 197 9.00 -7.45 -12.57
C LEU A 197 10.43 -6.98 -12.86
N ILE A 198 11.02 -7.33 -14.01
CA ILE A 198 12.33 -6.80 -14.40
C ILE A 198 12.29 -5.27 -14.46
N GLY A 199 13.01 -4.60 -13.56
CA GLY A 199 12.94 -3.14 -13.35
C GLY A 199 13.53 -2.69 -12.02
N ILE A 200 13.20 -1.46 -11.62
CA ILE A 200 13.63 -0.83 -10.36
C ILE A 200 12.40 -0.54 -9.52
N ILE A 201 12.38 -1.02 -8.28
CA ILE A 201 11.50 -0.53 -7.23
C ILE A 201 12.26 0.54 -6.45
N ARG A 202 11.68 1.72 -6.32
CA ARG A 202 12.18 2.82 -5.50
C ARG A 202 11.26 2.97 -4.29
N ASP A 203 11.82 2.79 -3.12
CA ASP A 203 11.16 2.96 -1.82
C ASP A 203 11.67 4.24 -1.17
N VAL A 204 10.87 5.29 -1.24
CA VAL A 204 11.22 6.63 -0.76
C VAL A 204 10.52 6.87 0.56
N GLY A 205 11.30 6.93 1.63
CA GLY A 205 10.86 7.46 2.92
C GLY A 205 11.11 8.97 3.03
N PRO A 206 10.69 9.61 4.13
CA PRO A 206 10.89 11.04 4.35
C PRO A 206 12.36 11.49 4.30
N ASN A 207 13.27 10.64 4.75
CA ASN A 207 14.68 10.94 4.89
C ASN A 207 15.61 9.91 4.21
N SER A 208 15.07 8.90 3.53
CA SER A 208 15.87 7.80 2.98
C SER A 208 15.27 7.28 1.69
N ALA A 209 16.10 6.84 0.74
CA ALA A 209 15.63 6.14 -0.45
C ALA A 209 16.35 4.80 -0.60
N THR A 210 15.59 3.75 -0.84
CA THR A 210 16.12 2.41 -1.14
C THR A 210 15.68 2.01 -2.54
N PHE A 211 16.61 1.45 -3.31
CA PHE A 211 16.40 1.04 -4.69
C PHE A 211 16.63 -0.47 -4.80
N TYR A 212 15.64 -1.18 -5.31
CA TYR A 212 15.68 -2.62 -5.55
C TYR A 212 15.62 -2.88 -7.05
N TYR A 213 16.75 -3.29 -7.61
CA TYR A 213 16.89 -3.65 -9.01
C TYR A 213 16.56 -5.14 -9.14
N LEU A 214 15.41 -5.40 -9.72
CA LEU A 214 14.98 -6.75 -10.08
C LEU A 214 15.55 -7.06 -11.46
N CYS A 215 16.74 -7.64 -11.49
CA CYS A 215 17.46 -7.92 -12.71
C CYS A 215 16.98 -9.23 -13.37
N PRO A 216 17.26 -9.45 -14.67
CA PRO A 216 17.02 -10.73 -15.32
C PRO A 216 17.70 -11.91 -14.60
N LYS A 217 17.18 -13.13 -14.81
CA LYS A 217 17.69 -14.36 -14.19
C LYS A 217 17.69 -14.29 -12.65
N ASN A 218 16.68 -13.63 -12.08
CA ASN A 218 16.45 -13.52 -10.64
C ASN A 218 17.57 -12.85 -9.84
N LYS A 219 18.51 -12.13 -10.46
CA LYS A 219 19.54 -11.38 -9.74
C LYS A 219 18.93 -10.14 -9.08
N LEU A 220 19.26 -9.91 -7.81
CA LEU A 220 18.86 -8.73 -7.06
C LEU A 220 20.08 -7.83 -6.86
N VAL A 221 19.90 -6.54 -7.09
CA VAL A 221 20.82 -5.50 -6.61
C VAL A 221 20.01 -4.54 -5.74
N LEU A 222 20.45 -4.32 -4.50
CA LEU A 222 19.84 -3.36 -3.59
C LEU A 222 20.84 -2.28 -3.26
N TYR A 223 20.38 -1.04 -3.35
CA TYR A 223 21.16 0.14 -3.02
C TYR A 223 20.37 1.04 -2.10
N LYS A 224 21.01 1.49 -1.02
CA LYS A 224 20.43 2.46 -0.10
C LYS A 224 21.15 3.79 -0.31
N GLU A 225 20.38 4.82 -0.65
CA GLU A 225 20.91 6.16 -0.82
C GLU A 225 21.36 6.70 0.54
N PRO A 226 22.58 7.24 0.63
CA PRO A 226 23.05 7.82 1.86
C PRO A 226 22.29 9.09 2.23
N ASP A 227 22.00 9.25 3.52
CA ASP A 227 21.26 10.37 4.07
C ASP A 227 21.96 10.95 5.32
N ALA A 228 21.27 11.84 6.04
CA ALA A 228 21.81 12.50 7.24
C ALA A 228 22.11 11.51 8.39
N TYR A 229 21.36 10.41 8.46
CA TYR A 229 21.44 9.35 9.47
C TYR A 229 22.26 8.14 9.01
N TYR A 230 22.32 7.89 7.71
CA TYR A 230 22.94 6.74 7.08
C TYR A 230 23.99 7.17 6.05
N THR A 231 25.25 7.24 6.45
CA THR A 231 26.35 7.70 5.58
C THR A 231 27.10 6.56 4.89
N GLU A 232 26.77 5.31 5.20
CA GLU A 232 27.44 4.14 4.64
C GLU A 232 27.24 4.07 3.12
N ARG A 233 28.26 3.60 2.41
CA ARG A 233 28.29 3.45 0.95
C ARG A 233 28.27 1.96 0.64
N GLU A 234 27.07 1.41 0.49
CA GLU A 234 26.85 -0.03 0.42
C GLU A 234 25.97 -0.40 -0.76
N ILE A 235 26.30 -1.52 -1.38
CA ILE A 235 25.48 -2.18 -2.38
C ILE A 235 25.37 -3.66 -2.01
N TYR A 236 24.16 -4.19 -2.19
CA TYR A 236 23.81 -5.53 -1.77
C TYR A 236 23.42 -6.35 -2.99
N TYR A 237 23.84 -7.60 -3.00
CA TYR A 237 23.53 -8.55 -4.06
C TYR A 237 22.81 -9.76 -3.50
N GLY A 238 21.96 -10.35 -4.33
CA GLY A 238 21.33 -11.61 -4.01
C GLY A 238 20.35 -12.04 -5.09
N ASN A 239 19.22 -12.58 -4.68
CA ASN A 239 18.23 -13.13 -5.60
C ASN A 239 16.80 -12.75 -5.22
N TRP A 240 15.93 -12.64 -6.22
CA TRP A 240 14.50 -12.37 -6.04
C TRP A 240 13.65 -13.48 -6.66
N GLN A 241 12.48 -13.73 -6.08
CA GLN A 241 11.56 -14.77 -6.57
C GLN A 241 10.12 -14.40 -6.27
N ILE A 242 9.22 -14.77 -7.17
CA ILE A 242 7.77 -14.64 -6.96
C ILE A 242 7.31 -15.87 -6.18
N GLU A 243 6.73 -15.66 -5.00
CA GLU A 243 6.04 -16.66 -4.20
C GLU A 243 4.51 -16.42 -4.27
N LYS A 244 3.72 -17.38 -3.76
CA LYS A 244 2.25 -17.27 -3.75
C LYS A 244 1.74 -15.97 -3.13
N ASP A 245 2.43 -15.48 -2.09
CA ASP A 245 2.00 -14.36 -1.27
C ASP A 245 2.76 -13.05 -1.58
N GLY A 246 3.55 -13.01 -2.67
CA GLY A 246 4.21 -11.80 -3.13
C GLY A 246 5.63 -12.02 -3.67
N LEU A 247 6.48 -11.01 -3.57
CA LEU A 247 7.84 -10.98 -4.09
C LEU A 247 8.83 -11.07 -2.94
N ILE A 248 9.68 -12.10 -2.97
CA ILE A 248 10.70 -12.34 -1.96
C ILE A 248 12.06 -11.91 -2.46
N LEU A 249 12.75 -11.10 -1.67
CA LEU A 249 14.11 -10.66 -1.91
C LEU A 249 15.05 -11.28 -0.87
N ASN A 250 16.09 -11.94 -1.34
CA ASN A 250 17.13 -12.54 -0.51
C ASN A 250 18.44 -11.80 -0.77
N ILE A 251 19.10 -11.35 0.29
CA ILE A 251 20.42 -10.74 0.23
C ILE A 251 21.47 -11.77 0.68
N ASN A 252 22.53 -11.93 -0.10
CA ASN A 252 23.56 -12.95 0.12
C ASN A 252 24.99 -12.37 0.16
N GLU A 253 25.20 -11.17 -0.42
CA GLU A 253 26.51 -10.52 -0.50
C GLU A 253 26.34 -9.01 -0.31
N LYS A 254 27.31 -8.40 0.37
CA LYS A 254 27.38 -6.96 0.62
C LYS A 254 28.75 -6.47 0.16
N CYS A 255 28.76 -5.42 -0.66
CA CYS A 255 29.97 -4.71 -1.05
C CYS A 255 29.91 -3.28 -0.49
N PHE A 256 31.02 -2.77 0.02
CA PHE A 256 31.04 -1.51 0.73
C PHE A 256 32.32 -0.72 0.51
N ALA A 257 32.24 0.58 0.76
CA ALA A 257 33.39 1.46 0.84
C ALA A 257 33.58 2.00 2.25
N SER A 258 34.84 2.17 2.64
CA SER A 258 35.24 2.71 3.93
C SER A 258 35.68 4.14 3.79
N GLY A 259 35.44 4.92 4.83
CA GLY A 259 35.91 6.30 4.92
C GLY A 259 37.44 6.38 5.00
N ALA A 260 38.01 7.36 4.30
CA ALA A 260 39.43 7.69 4.33
C ALA A 260 39.65 9.20 4.44
N GLY A 261 40.77 9.60 5.05
CA GLY A 261 41.12 11.00 5.28
C GLY A 261 40.48 11.57 6.55
N LYS A 262 40.22 12.89 6.56
CA LYS A 262 39.74 13.58 7.76
C LYS A 262 38.29 13.21 8.09
N GLU A 263 38.07 12.72 9.31
CA GLU A 263 36.73 12.46 9.87
C GLU A 263 36.04 13.79 10.24
N ARG A 264 34.74 13.87 9.95
CA ARG A 264 33.84 14.95 10.36
C ARG A 264 32.56 14.33 10.91
N GLU A 265 31.93 15.04 11.84
CA GLU A 265 30.67 14.62 12.44
C GLU A 265 29.55 15.55 11.95
N THR A 266 28.42 14.97 11.55
CA THR A 266 27.23 15.75 11.20
C THR A 266 26.61 16.35 12.46
N ILE A 267 25.67 17.28 12.29
CA ILE A 267 24.89 17.86 13.40
C ILE A 267 24.16 16.76 14.20
N GLU A 268 23.89 15.61 13.58
CA GLU A 268 23.18 14.48 14.17
C GLU A 268 24.10 13.40 14.73
N GLY A 269 25.40 13.66 14.82
CA GLY A 269 26.38 12.75 15.42
C GLY A 269 26.85 11.63 14.49
N VAL A 270 26.55 11.70 13.19
CA VAL A 270 26.95 10.67 12.22
C VAL A 270 28.31 10.99 11.63
N LYS A 271 29.19 9.99 11.57
CA LYS A 271 30.53 10.15 11.01
C LYS A 271 30.50 10.21 9.49
N THR A 272 31.28 11.13 8.95
CA THR A 272 31.53 11.33 7.53
C THR A 272 33.03 11.50 7.29
N TYR A 273 33.48 11.18 6.08
CA TYR A 273 34.89 11.20 5.72
C TYR A 273 35.10 12.06 4.47
N GLU A 274 36.30 12.62 4.35
CA GLU A 274 36.71 13.44 3.20
C GLU A 274 36.60 12.71 1.87
N LYS A 275 36.92 11.41 1.88
CA LYS A 275 36.75 10.52 0.73
C LYS A 275 36.34 9.13 1.21
N TYR A 276 35.82 8.32 0.28
CA TYR A 276 35.49 6.91 0.51
C TYR A 276 36.21 6.05 -0.52
N GLU A 277 36.74 4.92 -0.07
CA GLU A 277 37.49 3.98 -0.91
C GLU A 277 36.84 2.60 -0.84
N PHE A 278 36.71 1.96 -2.00
CA PHE A 278 36.13 0.62 -2.09
C PHE A 278 36.91 -0.36 -1.22
N SER A 279 36.20 -1.07 -0.34
CA SER A 279 36.81 -1.93 0.68
C SER A 279 36.68 -3.42 0.36
N GLY A 280 35.83 -3.77 -0.61
CA GLY A 280 35.61 -5.15 -1.02
C GLY A 280 34.17 -5.61 -0.83
N CYS A 281 33.98 -6.90 -1.07
CA CYS A 281 32.71 -7.60 -0.90
C CYS A 281 32.86 -8.69 0.14
N VAL A 282 31.86 -8.82 0.99
CA VAL A 282 31.74 -9.87 2.00
C VAL A 282 30.44 -10.63 1.76
N SER A 283 30.53 -11.95 1.79
CA SER A 283 29.36 -12.82 1.86
C SER A 283 28.92 -12.93 3.32
N GLU A 284 28.13 -11.98 3.81
CA GLU A 284 27.67 -11.87 5.22
C GLU A 284 26.23 -12.41 5.38
N PHE A 285 25.72 -13.06 6.45
CA PHE A 285 26.13 -14.16 7.38
C PHE A 285 24.85 -14.64 8.15
N THR A 286 24.88 -15.86 8.73
CA THR A 286 24.03 -16.50 9.81
C THR A 286 22.49 -16.39 9.83
N LYS A 287 21.87 -15.34 9.29
CA LYS A 287 20.43 -15.19 9.03
C LYS A 287 20.26 -14.48 7.69
N LYS A 288 19.72 -15.17 6.68
CA LYS A 288 19.33 -14.55 5.41
C LYS A 288 18.36 -13.40 5.72
N SER A 289 18.75 -12.17 5.40
CA SER A 289 17.83 -11.03 5.39
C SER A 289 16.85 -11.24 4.24
N LYS A 290 15.58 -11.48 4.59
CA LYS A 290 14.47 -11.71 3.67
C LYS A 290 13.57 -10.48 3.69
N TYR A 291 13.48 -9.77 2.57
CA TYR A 291 12.47 -8.73 2.37
C TYR A 291 11.31 -9.33 1.57
N HIS A 292 10.13 -8.77 1.76
CA HIS A 292 8.90 -9.24 1.13
C HIS A 292 8.08 -8.04 0.72
N PHE A 293 7.67 -8.01 -0.55
CA PHE A 293 6.59 -7.15 -1.01
C PHE A 293 5.34 -8.00 -1.17
N ASP A 294 4.23 -7.58 -0.55
CA ASP A 294 2.96 -8.28 -0.66
C ASP A 294 2.29 -8.04 -2.02
N LYS A 295 1.17 -8.74 -2.29
CA LYS A 295 0.45 -8.59 -3.57
C LYS A 295 -0.09 -7.18 -3.80
N THR A 296 -0.42 -6.47 -2.74
CA THR A 296 -1.00 -5.12 -2.77
C THR A 296 0.07 -4.10 -3.14
N GLU A 297 1.28 -4.26 -2.61
CA GLU A 297 2.46 -3.50 -3.02
C GLU A 297 2.83 -3.81 -4.46
N ILE A 298 2.85 -5.08 -4.87
CA ILE A 298 3.18 -5.39 -6.26
C ILE A 298 2.11 -4.89 -7.23
N ALA A 299 0.84 -4.87 -6.82
CA ALA A 299 -0.22 -4.28 -7.62
C ALA A 299 0.08 -2.82 -7.96
N SER A 300 0.60 -2.05 -6.99
CA SER A 300 1.01 -0.66 -7.18
C SER A 300 2.09 -0.45 -8.23
N PHE A 301 2.90 -1.47 -8.51
CA PHE A 301 3.97 -1.38 -9.52
C PHE A 301 3.43 -1.36 -10.94
N SER A 302 2.33 -2.07 -11.16
CA SER A 302 1.81 -2.33 -12.50
C SER A 302 0.66 -1.42 -12.89
N ARG A 303 -0.06 -0.85 -11.91
CA ARG A 303 -1.31 -0.13 -12.16
C ARG A 303 -1.59 0.98 -11.17
N PRO A 304 -2.18 2.07 -11.65
CA PRO A 304 -3.02 2.98 -10.87
C PRO A 304 -4.00 2.26 -9.94
N TYR A 305 -4.11 2.67 -8.68
CA TYR A 305 -5.11 2.13 -7.74
C TYR A 305 -5.74 3.20 -6.84
N TYR A 306 -6.84 2.82 -6.17
CA TYR A 306 -7.60 3.68 -5.27
C TYR A 306 -6.76 4.19 -4.09
N GLY A 307 -6.65 5.51 -3.91
CA GLY A 307 -5.86 6.15 -2.85
C GLY A 307 -4.44 6.59 -3.24
N GLN A 308 -3.97 6.31 -4.46
CA GLN A 308 -2.58 6.62 -4.88
C GLN A 308 -2.20 8.11 -4.81
N LEU A 309 -3.15 9.04 -5.00
CA LEU A 309 -2.88 10.49 -5.03
C LEU A 309 -2.27 11.05 -3.73
N GLU A 310 -2.54 10.44 -2.57
CA GLU A 310 -1.97 10.87 -1.30
C GLU A 310 -0.46 10.59 -1.23
N ASN A 311 0.00 9.49 -1.85
CA ASN A 311 1.42 9.15 -1.91
C ASN A 311 2.17 10.06 -2.89
N ASP A 312 1.61 10.28 -4.08
CA ASP A 312 2.22 11.12 -5.11
C ASP A 312 2.41 12.58 -4.64
N ALA A 313 1.50 13.10 -3.81
CA ALA A 313 1.58 14.45 -3.26
C ALA A 313 2.75 14.65 -2.27
N THR A 314 3.18 13.59 -1.59
CA THR A 314 4.26 13.63 -0.59
C THR A 314 5.61 13.24 -1.18
N GLY A 315 5.63 12.56 -2.33
CA GLY A 315 6.84 11.98 -2.92
C GLY A 315 7.41 10.80 -2.11
N VAL A 316 6.67 10.33 -1.11
CA VAL A 316 6.99 9.19 -0.24
C VAL A 316 6.17 7.98 -0.71
N GLY A 317 6.80 6.80 -0.72
CA GLY A 317 6.17 5.54 -1.07
C GLY A 317 6.98 4.71 -2.06
N LEU A 318 6.30 3.71 -2.63
CA LEU A 318 6.87 2.76 -3.58
C LEU A 318 6.56 3.21 -5.02
N GLU A 319 7.60 3.26 -5.84
CA GLU A 319 7.49 3.50 -7.29
C GLU A 319 8.19 2.36 -8.04
N PHE A 320 7.59 1.87 -9.12
CA PHE A 320 8.23 0.89 -10.01
C PHE A 320 8.45 1.45 -11.40
N ARG A 321 9.63 1.19 -11.96
CA ARG A 321 9.97 1.56 -13.34
C ARG A 321 10.64 0.40 -14.05
N LYS A 322 10.20 0.13 -15.28
CA LYS A 322 10.90 -0.79 -16.19
C LYS A 322 12.27 -0.24 -16.56
N PHE A 323 13.25 -1.13 -16.69
CA PHE A 323 14.53 -0.78 -17.29
C PHE A 323 14.33 -0.38 -18.75
N LYS A 324 14.85 0.80 -19.14
CA LYS A 324 15.05 1.14 -20.55
C LYS A 324 16.22 0.35 -21.14
N GLU A 325 17.28 0.24 -20.34
CA GLU A 325 18.47 -0.55 -20.60
C GLU A 325 18.84 -1.27 -19.29
N ILE A 326 19.34 -2.51 -19.40
CA ILE A 326 19.72 -3.30 -18.23
C ILE A 326 20.99 -2.68 -17.62
N PRO A 327 20.97 -2.26 -16.35
CA PRO A 327 22.15 -1.67 -15.70
C PRO A 327 23.30 -2.67 -15.63
N LYS A 328 24.55 -2.21 -15.70
CA LYS A 328 25.74 -3.07 -15.60
C LYS A 328 25.74 -3.93 -14.33
N GLN A 329 25.20 -3.40 -13.23
CA GLN A 329 25.08 -4.10 -11.94
C GLN A 329 24.20 -5.36 -12.03
N CYS A 330 23.31 -5.43 -13.03
CA CYS A 330 22.46 -6.57 -13.31
C CYS A 330 23.16 -7.68 -14.12
N GLU A 331 24.34 -7.44 -14.69
CA GLU A 331 25.11 -8.51 -15.34
C GLU A 331 25.52 -9.55 -14.29
N LEU A 332 25.36 -10.85 -14.59
CA LEU A 332 25.52 -11.92 -13.60
C LEU A 332 26.87 -11.86 -12.87
N ASP A 333 27.94 -11.69 -13.64
CA ASP A 333 29.33 -11.73 -13.14
C ASP A 333 29.83 -10.36 -12.66
N PHE A 334 28.98 -9.33 -12.69
CA PHE A 334 29.36 -7.99 -12.24
C PHE A 334 29.71 -7.99 -10.76
N LYS A 335 30.93 -7.54 -10.46
CA LYS A 335 31.40 -7.23 -9.12
C LYS A 335 32.00 -5.82 -9.12
N PRO A 336 31.55 -4.94 -8.21
CA PRO A 336 32.09 -3.59 -8.15
C PRO A 336 33.55 -3.64 -7.71
N THR A 337 34.37 -2.78 -8.32
CA THR A 337 35.80 -2.65 -8.04
C THR A 337 36.20 -1.24 -7.62
N SER A 338 35.30 -0.27 -7.76
CA SER A 338 35.52 1.12 -7.37
C SER A 338 34.29 1.73 -6.67
N ILE A 339 34.48 2.91 -6.08
CA ILE A 339 33.41 3.65 -5.39
C ILE A 339 32.31 4.08 -6.37
N GLU A 340 32.69 4.47 -7.59
CA GLU A 340 31.76 4.90 -8.66
C GLU A 340 30.79 3.77 -9.05
N GLU A 341 31.20 2.51 -8.87
CA GLU A 341 30.39 1.35 -9.25
C GLU A 341 29.35 0.96 -8.20
N ILE A 342 29.56 1.37 -6.95
CA ILE A 342 28.60 1.18 -5.85
C ILE A 342 27.76 2.44 -5.58
N THR A 343 28.16 3.61 -6.09
CA THR A 343 27.30 4.79 -6.18
C THR A 343 26.51 4.72 -7.48
N LEU A 344 25.26 4.25 -7.43
CA LEU A 344 24.40 4.26 -8.61
C LEU A 344 24.07 5.70 -9.00
N GLU A 345 24.44 6.11 -10.21
CA GLU A 345 23.87 7.33 -10.82
C GLU A 345 22.39 7.05 -11.10
N THR A 346 21.52 7.47 -10.19
CA THR A 346 20.08 7.48 -10.34
C THR A 346 19.68 8.64 -11.27
N LYS A 347 19.92 8.51 -12.57
CA LYS A 347 19.39 9.44 -13.59
C LYS A 347 18.02 9.02 -14.10
#